data_AF-A0A7S3C6N3-F1
#
_entry.id   AF-A0A7S3C6N3-F1
#
_cell.length_a   1.000
_cell.length_b   1.000
_cell.length_c   1.000
_cell.angle_alpha   90.00
_cell.angle_beta   90.00
_cell.angle_gamma   90.00
#
_symmetry.space_group_name_H-M   'P 1'
#
loop_
_entity.id
_entity.type
_entity.pdbx_description
1 polymer ?
#
loop_
_entity_poly.entity_id
_entity_poly.type
_entity_poly.pdbx_seq_one_letter_code
_entity_poly.pdbx_strand_id
1 'polypeptide(L)'
;MGLPMFVPSLELIASLRRNGSVDYVYAYDRVISRPPGLSSHNTEFLPCCAGCPLSFTNVSLPTQHPRSSHPFSPEDDSVEARRYWLQFADYYRWPHVTQFSSFADLATKLRASNLTKTHERMMAYNKERLQASLAGWQWIFSRVRRGGVEREVPQDFKGAMRSLWNEERVNGPR
;
A
#
# COMPACT_ATOMS: atom_id res chain seq x y z
N MET A 1 -2.17 5.81 -17.42
CA MET A 1 -1.80 6.21 -16.04
C MET A 1 -0.41 6.82 -16.08
N GLY A 2 -0.26 8.09 -15.72
CA GLY A 2 1.04 8.75 -15.63
C GLY A 2 1.71 8.39 -14.31
N LEU A 3 2.77 7.59 -14.36
CA LEU A 3 3.56 7.24 -13.18
C LEU A 3 4.39 8.47 -12.75
N PRO A 4 4.42 8.83 -11.45
CA PRO A 4 5.24 9.94 -11.00
C PRO A 4 6.72 9.60 -11.20
N MET A 5 7.42 10.41 -12.01
CA MET A 5 8.85 10.22 -12.27
C MET A 5 9.74 10.80 -11.17
N PHE A 6 9.16 11.54 -10.22
CA PHE A 6 9.86 12.17 -9.10
C PHE A 6 9.14 11.87 -7.79
N VAL A 7 9.90 11.43 -6.80
CA VAL A 7 9.38 11.05 -5.47
C VAL A 7 10.31 11.62 -4.41
N PRO A 8 9.80 12.13 -3.27
CA PRO A 8 10.66 12.52 -2.17
C PRO A 8 11.43 11.31 -1.63
N SER A 9 12.67 11.51 -1.18
CA SER A 9 13.41 10.45 -0.52
C SER A 9 12.67 9.97 0.73
N LEU A 10 12.92 8.72 1.14
CA LEU A 10 12.33 8.16 2.36
C LEU A 10 12.59 9.05 3.58
N GLU A 11 13.78 9.65 3.67
CA GLU A 11 14.13 10.60 4.74
C GLU A 11 13.26 11.85 4.71
N LEU A 12 13.11 12.44 3.51
CA LEU A 12 12.35 13.66 3.35
C LEU A 12 10.89 13.41 3.72
N ILE A 13 10.27 12.37 3.18
CA ILE A 13 8.86 12.08 3.46
C ILE A 13 8.61 11.63 4.90
N ALA A 14 9.52 10.87 5.50
CA ALA A 14 9.38 10.46 6.90
C ALA A 14 9.50 11.67 7.86
N SER A 15 10.21 12.73 7.45
CA SER A 15 10.37 13.97 8.21
C SER A 15 9.18 14.96 8.10
N LEU A 16 8.35 14.85 7.07
CA LEU A 16 7.35 15.88 6.69
C LEU A 16 6.10 15.98 7.58
N ARG A 17 5.98 15.19 8.65
CA ARG A 17 4.79 15.21 9.54
C ARG A 17 4.84 16.24 10.67
N ARG A 18 5.96 16.94 10.88
CA ARG A 18 6.14 17.79 12.08
C ARG A 18 5.26 19.05 12.16
N ASN A 19 4.71 19.54 11.04
CA ASN A 19 4.04 20.85 11.01
C ASN A 19 2.59 20.84 10.48
N GLY A 20 1.84 19.76 10.66
CA GLY A 20 0.37 19.74 10.46
C GLY A 20 -0.15 20.12 9.07
N SER A 21 0.68 20.19 8.02
CA SER A 21 0.26 20.81 6.75
C SER A 21 0.79 20.14 5.47
N VAL A 22 1.24 18.88 5.49
CA VAL A 22 1.42 18.18 4.20
C VAL A 22 1.06 16.70 4.31
N ASP A 23 -0.22 16.42 4.08
CA ASP A 23 -0.71 15.09 3.70
C ASP A 23 -0.20 14.73 2.29
N TYR A 24 1.07 14.38 2.15
CA TYR A 24 1.61 13.90 0.87
C TYR A 24 0.94 12.58 0.44
N VAL A 25 0.48 11.78 1.42
CA VAL A 25 -0.18 10.49 1.18
C VAL A 25 -1.63 10.67 0.68
N TYR A 26 -2.33 11.74 1.09
CA TYR A 26 -3.71 12.04 0.64
C TYR A 26 -3.81 13.09 -0.47
N ALA A 27 -2.71 13.77 -0.83
CA ALA A 27 -2.73 14.76 -1.91
C ALA A 27 -3.05 14.14 -3.28
N TYR A 28 -2.68 12.88 -3.52
CA TYR A 28 -2.95 12.20 -4.78
C TYR A 28 -4.43 11.82 -4.95
N ASP A 29 -5.11 11.43 -3.87
CA ASP A 29 -6.50 10.98 -3.93
C ASP A 29 -7.49 12.16 -4.12
N ARG A 30 -7.11 13.36 -3.66
CA ARG A 30 -7.92 14.59 -3.84
C ARG A 30 -7.89 15.17 -5.26
N VAL A 31 -6.87 14.87 -6.07
CA VAL A 31 -6.72 15.45 -7.41
C VAL A 31 -7.59 14.75 -8.46
N ILE A 32 -7.96 13.48 -8.24
CA ILE A 32 -8.70 12.67 -9.23
C ILE A 32 -10.22 12.69 -8.99
N SER A 33 -10.69 13.12 -7.81
CA SER A 33 -12.08 12.92 -7.39
C SER A 33 -12.86 14.18 -7.00
N ARG A 34 -12.41 15.40 -7.34
CA ARG A 34 -13.17 16.62 -7.03
C ARG A 34 -14.14 16.99 -8.16
N PRO A 35 -15.47 16.86 -7.99
CA PRO A 35 -16.41 17.57 -8.85
C PRO A 35 -16.23 19.09 -8.65
N PRO A 36 -16.34 19.91 -9.71
CA PRO A 36 -16.23 21.36 -9.59
C PRO A 36 -17.47 21.91 -8.89
N GLY A 37 -17.29 22.55 -7.72
CA GLY A 37 -18.40 23.32 -7.12
C GLY A 37 -18.42 23.55 -5.60
N LEU A 38 -17.59 22.91 -4.78
CA LEU A 38 -17.63 23.16 -3.32
C LEU A 38 -16.53 24.13 -2.83
N SER A 39 -16.97 25.30 -2.37
CA SER A 39 -16.16 26.31 -1.69
C SER A 39 -15.65 25.84 -0.33
N SER A 40 -14.47 26.32 0.07
CA SER A 40 -13.70 25.92 1.24
C SER A 40 -14.17 26.50 2.59
N HIS A 41 -15.47 26.66 2.82
CA HIS A 41 -15.97 27.13 4.10
C HIS A 41 -17.01 26.14 4.65
N ASN A 42 -16.78 25.72 5.89
CA ASN A 42 -17.60 24.83 6.74
C ASN A 42 -17.14 23.36 6.82
N THR A 43 -15.95 23.15 7.39
CA THR A 43 -15.72 21.99 8.28
C THR A 43 -16.30 22.33 9.65
N GLU A 44 -17.62 22.40 9.74
CA GLU A 44 -18.31 22.20 11.01
C GLU A 44 -18.39 20.68 11.19
N PHE A 45 -17.49 20.16 12.02
CA PHE A 45 -17.64 18.86 12.64
C PHE A 45 -19.03 18.81 13.27
N LEU A 46 -19.93 18.01 12.72
CA LEU A 46 -21.19 17.68 13.38
C LEU A 46 -20.83 17.04 14.73
N PRO A 47 -21.23 17.64 15.87
CA PRO A 47 -20.96 17.04 17.17
C PRO A 47 -21.84 15.79 17.28
N CYS A 48 -21.21 14.62 17.29
CA CYS A 48 -21.84 13.40 17.77
C CYS A 48 -22.39 13.67 19.18
N CYS A 49 -23.70 13.49 19.34
CA CYS A 49 -24.48 13.36 20.57
C CYS A 49 -23.80 13.85 21.87
N ALA A 50 -24.19 15.05 22.32
CA ALA A 50 -23.92 15.54 23.67
C ALA A 50 -24.55 14.57 24.70
N GLY A 51 -23.77 13.59 25.16
CA GLY A 51 -24.22 12.55 26.08
C GLY A 51 -23.52 11.20 25.95
N CYS A 52 -22.66 10.97 24.96
CA CYS A 52 -21.85 9.75 24.92
C CYS A 52 -20.64 9.87 25.87
N PRO A 53 -20.51 9.01 26.90
CA PRO A 53 -19.33 8.94 27.75
C PRO A 53 -18.23 8.10 27.05
N LEU A 54 -18.03 8.30 25.75
CA LEU A 54 -16.86 7.79 25.07
C LEU A 54 -15.81 8.89 25.10
N SER A 55 -15.09 8.95 26.21
CA SER A 55 -13.80 9.62 26.25
C SER A 55 -12.92 8.94 25.19
N PHE A 56 -12.80 9.53 24.00
CA PHE A 56 -11.86 9.12 22.95
C PHE A 56 -10.41 9.47 23.31
N THR A 57 -10.05 9.31 24.58
CA THR A 57 -8.70 9.54 25.09
C THR A 57 -8.10 8.18 25.41
N ASN A 58 -7.13 7.78 24.58
CA ASN A 58 -6.42 6.49 24.56
C ASN A 58 -7.07 5.39 23.71
N VAL A 59 -7.11 5.59 22.39
CA VAL A 59 -6.95 4.44 21.49
C VAL A 59 -5.47 4.05 21.56
N SER A 60 -5.13 3.13 22.45
CA SER A 60 -3.82 2.48 22.38
C SER A 60 -3.76 1.71 21.06
N LEU A 61 -2.65 1.86 20.34
CA LEU A 61 -2.41 1.04 19.15
C LEU A 61 -2.56 -0.44 19.52
N PRO A 62 -3.28 -1.23 18.70
CA PRO A 62 -3.39 -2.67 18.93
C PRO A 62 -1.99 -3.26 19.10
N THR A 63 -1.80 -4.09 20.13
CA THR A 63 -0.53 -4.77 20.31
C THR A 63 -0.23 -5.64 19.10
N GLN A 64 1.02 -5.60 18.66
CA GLN A 64 1.43 -6.38 17.50
C GLN A 64 1.21 -7.88 17.78
N HIS A 65 0.61 -8.58 16.80
CA HIS A 65 0.37 -10.01 16.93
C HIS A 65 1.71 -10.75 17.12
N PRO A 66 1.82 -11.72 18.06
CA PRO A 66 3.10 -12.37 18.42
C PRO A 66 3.76 -13.16 17.27
N ARG A 67 3.03 -13.43 16.19
CA ARG A 67 3.54 -14.05 14.96
C ARG A 67 3.83 -13.07 13.83
N SER A 68 3.76 -11.77 14.07
CA SER A 68 4.14 -10.77 13.05
C SER A 68 5.63 -10.91 12.73
N SER A 69 5.96 -11.01 11.45
CA SER A 69 7.34 -10.97 10.97
C SER A 69 7.89 -9.55 10.81
N HIS A 70 7.03 -8.53 10.91
CA HIS A 70 7.40 -7.14 10.70
C HIS A 70 7.77 -6.48 12.03
N PRO A 71 8.80 -5.62 12.09
CA PRO A 71 9.24 -4.98 13.33
C PRO A 71 8.35 -3.82 13.79
N PHE A 72 7.56 -3.24 12.89
CA PHE A 72 6.69 -2.09 13.18
C PHE A 72 5.22 -2.43 12.91
N SER A 73 4.31 -1.75 13.60
CA SER A 73 2.89 -1.75 13.23
C SER A 73 2.66 -0.85 12.01
N PRO A 74 1.75 -1.16 11.08
CA PRO A 74 1.34 -0.24 10.01
C PRO A 74 0.76 1.07 10.55
N GLU A 75 0.14 1.01 11.73
CA GLU A 75 -0.46 2.14 12.42
C GLU A 75 0.55 2.89 13.32
N ASP A 76 1.81 2.47 13.35
CA ASP A 76 2.86 3.17 14.08
C ASP A 76 3.26 4.47 13.35
N ASP A 77 3.07 5.59 14.03
CA ASP A 77 3.35 6.93 13.57
C ASP A 77 4.81 7.37 13.80
N SER A 78 5.70 6.47 14.22
CA SER A 78 7.13 6.74 14.29
C SER A 78 7.74 7.01 12.90
N VAL A 79 8.85 7.75 12.88
CA VAL A 79 9.57 8.06 11.61
C VAL A 79 10.12 6.77 11.01
N GLU A 80 10.58 5.88 11.88
CA GLU A 80 11.18 4.58 11.59
C GLU A 80 10.16 3.63 10.98
N ALA A 81 8.95 3.52 11.57
CA ALA A 81 7.86 2.74 11.02
C ALA A 81 7.41 3.26 9.66
N ARG A 82 7.26 4.59 9.50
CA ARG A 82 6.94 5.19 8.21
C ARG A 82 7.95 4.84 7.14
N ARG A 83 9.25 5.02 7.43
CA ARG A 83 10.32 4.67 6.50
C ARG A 83 10.27 3.19 6.13
N TYR A 84 10.10 2.33 7.12
CA TYR A 84 10.02 0.89 6.93
C TYR A 84 8.87 0.50 6.00
N TRP A 85 7.67 1.05 6.21
CA TRP A 85 6.52 0.70 5.39
C TRP A 85 6.56 1.35 4.01
N LEU A 86 7.00 2.61 3.91
CA LEU A 86 7.08 3.33 2.65
C LEU A 86 8.05 2.70 1.66
N GLN A 87 9.14 2.06 2.10
CA GLN A 87 10.08 1.41 1.18
C GLN A 87 9.41 0.31 0.32
N PHE A 88 8.28 -0.23 0.75
CA PHE A 88 7.53 -1.25 0.01
C PHE A 88 6.59 -0.67 -1.05
N ALA A 89 6.35 0.64 -1.04
CA ALA A 89 5.49 1.29 -2.02
C ALA A 89 6.11 1.22 -3.43
N ASP A 90 5.25 1.08 -4.43
CA ASP A 90 5.65 0.83 -5.82
C ASP A 90 6.66 1.85 -6.35
N TYR A 91 6.42 3.12 -6.03
CA TYR A 91 7.23 4.24 -6.50
C TYR A 91 8.65 4.29 -5.88
N TYR A 92 8.91 3.56 -4.78
CA TYR A 92 10.26 3.35 -4.26
C TYR A 92 10.94 2.09 -4.79
N ARG A 93 10.18 1.16 -5.37
CA ARG A 93 10.68 -0.10 -5.91
C ARG A 93 10.97 -0.06 -7.42
N TRP A 94 10.45 0.94 -8.12
CA TRP A 94 10.61 1.03 -9.58
C TRP A 94 11.97 1.64 -9.98
N PRO A 95 12.67 1.06 -10.98
CA PRO A 95 14.08 1.36 -11.28
C PRO A 95 14.34 2.72 -11.97
N HIS A 96 13.30 3.43 -12.41
CA HIS A 96 13.43 4.68 -13.18
C HIS A 96 12.75 5.87 -12.52
N VAL A 97 12.33 5.72 -11.26
CA VAL A 97 11.79 6.82 -10.46
C VAL A 97 12.96 7.58 -9.84
N THR A 98 12.98 8.90 -10.03
CA THR A 98 14.02 9.77 -9.49
C THR A 98 13.63 10.23 -8.09
N GLN A 99 14.46 9.93 -7.09
CA GLN A 99 14.22 10.42 -5.74
C GLN A 99 14.84 11.81 -5.52
N PHE A 100 14.21 12.68 -4.73
CA PHE A 100 14.75 14.00 -4.36
C PHE A 100 14.75 14.23 -2.84
N SER A 101 15.77 14.93 -2.33
CA SER A 101 15.94 15.16 -0.88
C SER A 101 15.44 16.52 -0.41
N SER A 102 15.16 17.45 -1.33
CA SER A 102 14.58 18.78 -1.04
C SER A 102 13.88 19.36 -2.27
N PHE A 103 13.10 20.43 -2.10
CA PHE A 103 12.48 21.13 -3.24
C PHE A 103 13.51 21.77 -4.19
N ALA A 104 14.66 22.22 -3.67
CA ALA A 104 15.74 22.75 -4.50
C ALA A 104 16.41 21.64 -5.34
N ASP A 105 16.61 20.46 -4.75
CA ASP A 105 17.10 19.27 -5.44
C ASP A 105 16.10 18.80 -6.52
N LEU A 106 14.80 18.82 -6.21
CA LEU A 106 13.74 18.55 -7.19
C LEU A 106 13.82 19.50 -8.39
N ALA A 107 13.93 20.81 -8.17
CA ALA A 107 14.03 21.78 -9.25
C ALA A 107 15.26 21.55 -10.13
N THR A 108 16.40 21.22 -9.51
CA THR A 108 17.63 20.86 -10.23
C THR A 108 17.45 19.61 -11.08
N LYS A 109 16.87 18.55 -10.49
CA LYS A 109 16.61 17.28 -11.19
C LYS A 109 15.61 17.43 -12.32
N LEU A 110 14.55 18.22 -12.13
CA LEU A 110 13.58 18.51 -13.18
C LEU A 110 14.24 19.16 -14.40
N ARG A 111 15.08 20.18 -14.18
CA ARG A 111 15.79 20.88 -15.27
C ARG A 111 16.80 20.01 -15.99
N ALA A 112 17.48 19.12 -15.27
CA ALA A 112 18.49 18.23 -15.84
C ALA A 112 17.90 16.95 -16.46
N SER A 113 16.65 16.60 -16.13
CA SER A 113 16.06 15.32 -16.51
C SER A 113 15.60 15.26 -17.97
N ASN A 114 15.89 14.13 -18.61
CA ASN A 114 15.30 13.78 -19.91
C ASN A 114 14.07 12.89 -19.67
N LEU A 115 12.90 13.53 -19.59
CA LEU A 115 11.63 12.86 -19.28
C LEU A 115 11.25 11.83 -20.35
N THR A 116 11.52 12.10 -21.63
CA THR A 116 11.25 11.17 -22.74
C THR A 116 12.03 9.87 -22.56
N LYS A 117 13.33 9.98 -22.29
CA LYS A 117 14.19 8.81 -22.10
C LYS A 117 13.80 8.00 -20.85
N THR A 118 13.39 8.67 -19.78
CA THR A 118 12.90 7.99 -18.58
C THR A 118 11.59 7.26 -18.86
N HIS A 119 10.68 7.87 -19.62
CA HIS A 119 9.43 7.25 -20.03
C HIS A 119 9.66 5.99 -20.88
N GLU A 120 10.51 6.07 -21.91
CA GLU A 120 10.88 4.93 -22.76
C GLU A 120 11.44 3.76 -21.95
N ARG A 121 12.32 4.06 -20.99
CA ARG A 121 12.88 3.05 -20.08
C ARG A 121 11.80 2.42 -19.19
N MET A 122 10.89 3.22 -18.65
CA MET A 122 9.77 2.71 -17.85
C MET A 122 8.83 1.83 -18.68
N MET A 123 8.57 2.19 -19.94
CA MET A 123 7.79 1.35 -20.85
C MET A 123 8.47 0.01 -21.13
N ALA A 124 9.77 0.02 -21.41
CA ALA A 124 10.55 -1.20 -21.62
C ALA A 124 10.50 -2.11 -20.39
N TYR A 125 10.74 -1.56 -19.20
CA TYR A 125 10.65 -2.28 -17.94
C TYR A 125 9.25 -2.86 -17.68
N ASN A 126 8.19 -2.08 -17.93
CA ASN A 126 6.81 -2.55 -17.77
C ASN A 126 6.49 -3.71 -18.72
N LYS A 127 7.00 -3.67 -19.96
CA LYS A 127 6.86 -4.76 -20.92
C LYS A 127 7.54 -6.03 -20.42
N GLU A 128 8.75 -5.93 -19.90
CA GLU A 128 9.48 -7.07 -19.30
C GLU A 128 8.74 -7.64 -18.08
N ARG A 129 8.28 -6.78 -17.16
CA ARG A 129 7.48 -7.21 -16.00
C ARG A 129 6.20 -7.92 -16.38
N LEU A 130 5.51 -7.45 -17.41
CA LEU A 130 4.30 -8.09 -17.91
C LEU A 130 4.60 -9.52 -18.39
N GLN A 131 5.65 -9.70 -19.20
CA GLN A 131 6.06 -11.02 -19.69
C GLN A 131 6.45 -11.96 -18.53
N ALA A 132 7.24 -11.48 -17.57
CA ALA A 132 7.59 -12.25 -16.39
C ALA A 132 6.37 -12.66 -15.56
N SER A 133 5.39 -11.75 -15.40
CA SER A 133 4.15 -12.03 -14.68
C SER A 133 3.31 -13.08 -15.39
N LEU A 134 3.16 -12.96 -16.72
CA LEU A 134 2.45 -13.95 -17.53
C LEU A 134 3.09 -15.34 -17.45
N ALA A 135 4.42 -15.41 -17.55
CA ALA A 135 5.16 -16.67 -17.41
C ALA A 135 4.96 -17.29 -16.01
N GLY A 136 5.00 -16.46 -14.96
CA GLY A 136 4.72 -16.89 -13.59
C GLY A 136 3.31 -17.46 -13.43
N TRP A 137 2.30 -16.77 -13.97
CA TRP A 137 0.91 -17.26 -13.95
C TRP A 137 0.74 -18.56 -14.73
N GLN A 138 1.31 -18.66 -15.93
CA GLN A 138 1.28 -19.89 -16.72
C GLN A 138 1.92 -21.06 -15.95
N TRP A 139 3.05 -20.82 -15.28
CA TRP A 139 3.70 -21.82 -14.44
C TRP A 139 2.80 -22.26 -13.28
N ILE A 140 2.18 -21.33 -12.55
CA ILE A 140 1.22 -21.64 -11.46
C ILE A 140 0.06 -22.49 -11.99
N PHE A 141 -0.59 -22.06 -13.08
CA PHE A 141 -1.70 -22.80 -13.66
C PHE A 141 -1.30 -24.19 -14.14
N SER A 142 -0.10 -24.34 -14.69
CA SER A 142 0.42 -25.65 -15.09
C SER A 142 0.61 -26.61 -13.90
N ARG A 143 0.93 -26.08 -12.71
CA ARG A 143 1.07 -26.87 -11.48
C ARG A 143 -0.27 -27.23 -10.89
N VAL A 144 -1.21 -26.29 -10.86
CA VAL A 144 -2.59 -26.54 -10.43
C VAL A 144 -3.21 -27.65 -11.29
N ARG A 145 -2.96 -27.62 -12.60
CA ARG A 145 -3.46 -28.65 -13.54
C ARG A 145 -2.77 -30.01 -13.41
N ARG A 146 -1.47 -30.06 -13.08
CA ARG A 146 -0.66 -31.30 -13.04
C ARG A 146 -0.56 -31.96 -11.68
N GLY A 147 -0.73 -31.21 -10.58
CA GLY A 147 -0.39 -31.66 -9.22
C GLY A 147 -1.46 -31.42 -8.17
N GLY A 148 -2.69 -31.08 -8.58
CA GLY A 148 -3.81 -31.13 -7.64
C GLY A 148 -4.26 -32.57 -7.48
N VAL A 149 -4.18 -33.12 -6.27
CA VAL A 149 -5.23 -34.05 -5.80
C VAL A 149 -6.55 -33.42 -6.24
N GLU A 150 -7.45 -34.20 -6.84
CA GLU A 150 -8.78 -33.74 -7.24
C GLU A 150 -9.35 -32.92 -6.08
N ARG A 151 -9.42 -31.60 -6.26
CA ARG A 151 -9.88 -30.72 -5.20
C ARG A 151 -11.36 -30.96 -5.13
N GLU A 152 -11.81 -31.74 -4.17
CA GLU A 152 -13.23 -31.86 -3.85
C GLU A 152 -13.72 -30.47 -3.48
N VAL A 153 -14.45 -29.84 -4.40
CA VAL A 153 -15.16 -28.59 -4.14
C VAL A 153 -16.46 -28.99 -3.47
N PRO A 154 -16.69 -28.65 -2.20
CA PRO A 154 -17.94 -29.00 -1.54
C PRO A 154 -19.11 -28.33 -2.26
N GLN A 155 -20.13 -29.11 -2.58
CA GLN A 155 -21.31 -28.64 -3.32
C GLN A 155 -22.27 -27.82 -2.44
N ASP A 156 -22.08 -27.86 -1.12
CA ASP A 156 -22.91 -27.19 -0.15
C ASP A 156 -22.09 -26.28 0.80
N PHE A 157 -22.76 -25.22 1.28
CA PHE A 157 -22.17 -24.26 2.22
C PHE A 157 -21.63 -24.95 3.49
N LYS A 158 -22.34 -25.96 4.00
CA LYS A 158 -21.95 -26.68 5.22
C LYS A 158 -20.69 -27.54 5.01
N GLY A 159 -20.55 -28.18 3.85
CA GLY A 159 -19.32 -28.86 3.46
C GLY A 159 -18.15 -27.90 3.26
N ALA A 160 -18.40 -26.75 2.62
CA ALA A 160 -17.41 -25.70 2.44
C ALA A 160 -16.87 -25.19 3.79
N MET A 161 -17.76 -24.85 4.71
CA MET A 161 -17.38 -24.38 6.05
C MET A 161 -16.61 -25.43 6.87
N ARG A 162 -16.95 -26.72 6.75
CA ARG A 162 -16.18 -27.81 7.39
C ARG A 162 -14.78 -27.97 6.81
N SER A 163 -14.64 -27.91 5.49
CA SER A 163 -13.34 -28.00 4.81
C SER A 163 -12.42 -26.82 5.12
N LEU A 164 -12.99 -25.63 5.29
CA LEU A 164 -12.25 -24.41 5.65
C LEU A 164 -11.75 -24.46 7.08
N TRP A 165 -12.59 -24.95 8.01
CA TRP A 165 -12.26 -24.99 9.44
C TRP A 165 -11.55 -26.26 9.92
N ASN A 166 -11.39 -27.28 9.07
CA ASN A 166 -10.48 -28.42 9.29
C ASN A 166 -10.61 -29.05 10.70
N GLU A 167 -11.83 -29.41 11.12
CA GLU A 167 -12.06 -30.09 12.42
C GLU A 167 -11.24 -31.39 12.55
N GLU A 168 -10.87 -32.01 11.43
CA GLU A 168 -10.03 -33.23 11.39
C GLU A 168 -8.54 -32.99 11.68
N ARG A 169 -8.00 -31.79 11.42
CA ARG A 169 -6.60 -31.45 11.81
C ARG A 169 -6.46 -31.20 13.31
N VAL A 170 -7.55 -30.87 13.99
CA VAL A 170 -7.57 -30.62 15.44
C VAL A 170 -7.65 -31.94 16.22
N ASN A 171 -8.20 -33.00 15.63
CA ASN A 171 -8.52 -34.27 16.31
C ASN A 171 -7.77 -35.51 15.78
N GLY A 172 -6.83 -35.37 14.83
CA GLY A 172 -5.99 -36.48 14.38
C GLY A 172 -4.92 -36.88 15.42
N PRO A 173 -4.57 -38.18 15.57
CA PRO A 173 -3.56 -38.62 16.53
C PRO A 173 -2.18 -38.05 16.17
N ARG A 174 -1.45 -37.57 17.18
CA ARG A 174 -0.09 -37.04 17.08
C ARG A 174 0.93 -38.13 16.76
#